data_AF-A0A821HPG7-F1
#
_entry.id   AF-A0A821HPG7-F1
#
_cell.length_a   1.000
_cell.length_b   1.000
_cell.length_c   1.000
_cell.angle_alpha   90.00
_cell.angle_beta   90.00
_cell.angle_gamma   90.00
#
_symmetry.space_group_name_H-M   'P 1'
#
loop_
_entity.id
_entity.type
_entity.pdbx_description
1 polymer ?
#
loop_
_entity_poly.entity_id
_entity_poly.type
_entity_poly.pdbx_seq_one_letter_code
_entity_poly.pdbx_strand_id
1 'polypeptide(L)'
;MIEFFTDIDQCINALVEIKDVKVFLIVSSSLAQQIASVVQKFTQVDSIYIFSNFKSINEQWTEAYIKIKGTFNQIEALCKVLKETVHHLNNDLIPISIVTEGSVNNLNELDPAFMYCQLLKENILTMQFNYEMEIEQLVEYCRPRYQETRRETKTFDQFKEEYRQKSPIWWYTEESFLYKMLNSALRTVDIELLIKMGFFIRDLHEQIKQVHSKLGSNKIPPIVFRGQRLSNDDFAKLKKAKDGLIFFNNFLSTSTKREVAIDFAGFNKNIPNTTCILFQIEINSSISSFPFAPISDLSAVKSEDEILFSMSTVFRIGEIKIIENWLWEVNLTLTNDNDPLLTRLTDHMRVSLGDGNGWRRLGQLTIKMGKFKQAEEIYNTLLKTISCDDKAERAFLHNQLGYVYKQQDDLTRAFSHYKHSLEISQSYMPSNDPRLSSTYSNIGGILKRVGELDGALKYYEHALKIDLGMPEPNPLEIATDYNNIGSVLDDQGKYSEARKNYKEALEIKLDYLPPHHPSLATTYNNIGLVCRKMNDSSTALSCHQQALEIQQKSLLSNHPSLIVTHGNIAGILESLKRYNEAIEHAKIAVDIAKEAFGSDHAEYQKRKEYLEKLQKKR
;
A
#
# COMPACT_ATOMS: atom_id res chain seq x y z
N MET A 1 -15.17 -6.31 -23.37
CA MET A 1 -16.44 -7.00 -23.71
C MET A 1 -16.66 -8.09 -22.66
N ILE A 2 -17.89 -8.34 -22.25
CA ILE A 2 -18.22 -9.37 -21.25
C ILE A 2 -19.24 -10.29 -21.89
N GLU A 3 -18.94 -11.59 -21.93
CA GLU A 3 -19.81 -12.63 -22.47
C GLU A 3 -20.05 -13.70 -21.40
N PHE A 4 -21.25 -14.29 -21.42
CA PHE A 4 -21.69 -15.26 -20.42
C PHE A 4 -22.07 -16.56 -21.11
N PHE A 5 -21.54 -17.67 -20.61
CA PHE A 5 -21.83 -19.01 -21.10
C PHE A 5 -22.30 -19.89 -19.94
N THR A 6 -23.33 -20.69 -20.20
CA THR A 6 -23.80 -21.72 -19.25
C THR A 6 -23.37 -23.13 -19.69
N ASP A 7 -22.79 -23.23 -20.89
CA ASP A 7 -22.35 -24.46 -21.54
C ASP A 7 -20.88 -24.34 -21.97
N ILE A 8 -20.10 -25.40 -21.75
CA ILE A 8 -18.64 -25.40 -22.01
C ILE A 8 -18.35 -25.37 -23.50
N ASP A 9 -19.12 -26.09 -24.33
CA ASP A 9 -18.88 -26.15 -25.77
C ASP A 9 -19.17 -24.80 -26.43
N GLN A 10 -20.22 -24.09 -25.98
CA GLN A 10 -20.48 -22.71 -26.40
C GLN A 10 -19.33 -21.77 -26.04
N CYS A 11 -18.81 -21.87 -24.81
CA CYS A 11 -17.65 -21.08 -24.39
C CYS A 11 -16.43 -21.37 -25.26
N ILE A 12 -16.14 -22.65 -25.56
CA ILE A 12 -15.01 -23.04 -26.40
C ILE A 12 -15.17 -22.51 -27.83
N ASN A 13 -16.37 -22.63 -28.41
CA ASN A 13 -16.63 -22.12 -29.76
C ASN A 13 -16.44 -20.60 -29.83
N ALA A 14 -16.93 -19.85 -28.84
CA ALA A 14 -16.68 -18.42 -28.77
C ALA A 14 -15.19 -18.10 -28.64
N LEU A 15 -14.44 -18.85 -27.82
CA LEU A 15 -12.99 -18.70 -27.70
C LEU A 15 -12.26 -18.91 -29.04
N VAL A 16 -12.71 -19.85 -29.89
CA VAL A 16 -12.14 -20.08 -31.23
C VAL A 16 -12.33 -18.87 -32.16
N GLU A 17 -13.45 -18.16 -32.03
CA GLU A 17 -13.78 -17.00 -32.87
C GLU A 17 -13.04 -15.72 -32.45
N ILE A 18 -12.67 -15.59 -31.18
CA ILE A 18 -11.94 -14.43 -30.64
C ILE A 18 -10.49 -14.43 -31.16
N LYS A 19 -10.10 -13.33 -31.84
CA LYS A 19 -8.74 -13.08 -32.34
C LYS A 19 -8.23 -11.73 -31.84
N ASP A 20 -6.92 -11.64 -31.62
CA ASP A 20 -6.19 -10.40 -31.31
C ASP A 20 -6.59 -9.69 -29.99
N VAL A 21 -7.17 -10.43 -29.04
CA VAL A 21 -7.53 -9.92 -27.70
C VAL A 21 -7.18 -10.95 -26.63
N LYS A 22 -6.71 -10.49 -25.46
CA LYS A 22 -6.51 -11.33 -24.29
C LYS A 22 -7.84 -11.57 -23.58
N VAL A 23 -8.13 -12.83 -23.29
CA VAL A 23 -9.35 -13.28 -22.63
C VAL A 23 -9.04 -13.68 -21.18
N PHE A 24 -9.86 -13.14 -20.27
CA PHE A 24 -9.91 -13.57 -18.88
C PHE A 24 -11.16 -14.38 -18.66
N LEU A 25 -11.00 -15.63 -18.26
CA LEU A 25 -12.11 -16.54 -18.09
C LEU A 25 -12.44 -16.69 -16.60
N ILE A 26 -13.70 -16.43 -16.23
CA ILE A 26 -14.21 -16.71 -14.89
C ILE A 26 -15.08 -17.96 -15.01
N VAL A 27 -14.73 -19.02 -14.26
CA VAL A 27 -15.40 -20.32 -14.35
C VAL A 27 -15.94 -20.70 -12.99
N SER A 28 -17.15 -21.25 -12.94
CA SER A 28 -17.65 -21.87 -11.73
C SER A 28 -16.83 -23.12 -11.36
N SER A 29 -16.65 -23.40 -10.07
CA SER A 29 -15.96 -24.62 -9.61
C SER A 29 -16.54 -25.90 -10.20
N SER A 30 -17.86 -25.93 -10.47
CA SER A 30 -18.53 -27.08 -11.10
C SER A 30 -18.08 -27.39 -12.53
N LEU A 31 -17.61 -26.39 -13.28
CA LEU A 31 -17.18 -26.52 -14.68
C LEU A 31 -15.65 -26.40 -14.84
N ALA A 32 -14.96 -25.92 -13.80
CA ALA A 32 -13.55 -25.59 -13.82
C ALA A 32 -12.65 -26.75 -14.26
N GLN A 33 -12.87 -27.96 -13.73
CA GLN A 33 -12.02 -29.11 -14.04
C GLN A 33 -12.17 -29.56 -15.49
N GLN A 34 -13.38 -29.50 -16.04
CA GLN A 34 -13.67 -29.89 -17.41
C GLN A 34 -13.06 -28.90 -18.40
N ILE A 35 -13.28 -27.61 -18.18
CA ILE A 35 -12.82 -26.55 -19.10
C ILE A 35 -11.31 -26.32 -19.01
N ALA A 36 -10.70 -26.50 -17.84
CA ALA A 36 -9.27 -26.25 -17.63
C ALA A 36 -8.39 -27.08 -18.57
N SER A 37 -8.70 -28.36 -18.78
CA SER A 37 -7.90 -29.23 -19.65
C SER A 37 -7.86 -28.79 -21.13
N VAL A 38 -8.91 -28.11 -21.58
CA VAL A 38 -9.09 -27.70 -22.97
C VAL A 38 -8.58 -26.28 -23.20
N VAL A 39 -8.96 -25.36 -22.32
CA VAL A 39 -8.71 -23.92 -22.48
C VAL A 39 -7.24 -23.55 -22.29
N GLN A 40 -6.45 -24.39 -21.60
CA GLN A 40 -5.00 -24.17 -21.47
C GLN A 40 -4.27 -24.14 -22.82
N LYS A 41 -4.85 -24.75 -23.86
CA LYS A 41 -4.28 -24.79 -25.23
C LYS A 41 -4.57 -23.53 -26.05
N PHE A 42 -5.50 -22.68 -25.61
CA PHE A 42 -5.88 -21.47 -26.32
C PHE A 42 -4.92 -20.34 -25.98
N THR A 43 -4.20 -19.80 -26.98
CA THR A 43 -3.19 -18.75 -26.79
C THR A 43 -3.81 -17.41 -26.40
N GLN A 44 -5.04 -17.14 -26.82
CA GLN A 44 -5.80 -15.93 -26.49
C GLN A 44 -6.31 -15.90 -25.04
N VAL A 45 -6.42 -17.04 -24.36
CA VAL A 45 -6.80 -17.08 -22.94
C VAL A 45 -5.56 -16.84 -22.10
N ASP A 46 -5.55 -15.74 -21.34
CA ASP A 46 -4.42 -15.34 -20.50
C ASP A 46 -4.54 -15.96 -19.10
N SER A 47 -5.71 -15.80 -18.49
CA SER A 47 -5.94 -16.15 -17.09
C SER A 47 -7.33 -16.73 -16.87
N ILE A 48 -7.39 -17.75 -16.01
CA ILE A 48 -8.60 -18.47 -15.60
C ILE A 48 -8.77 -18.27 -14.09
N TYR A 49 -9.96 -17.83 -13.67
CA TYR A 49 -10.30 -17.63 -12.27
C TYR A 49 -11.47 -18.53 -11.91
N ILE A 50 -11.32 -19.31 -10.85
CA ILE A 50 -12.37 -20.22 -10.40
C ILE A 50 -13.18 -19.53 -9.32
N PHE A 51 -14.49 -19.51 -9.44
CA PHE A 51 -15.40 -18.98 -8.45
C PHE A 51 -16.28 -20.09 -7.86
N SER A 52 -16.34 -20.17 -6.53
CA SER A 52 -17.10 -21.19 -5.80
C SER A 52 -17.79 -20.58 -4.58
N ASN A 53 -19.09 -20.82 -4.41
CA ASN A 53 -19.81 -20.39 -3.21
C ASN A 53 -19.50 -21.26 -1.97
N PHE A 54 -18.67 -22.31 -2.10
CA PHE A 54 -18.35 -23.23 -1.01
C PHE A 54 -17.08 -22.82 -0.26
N LYS A 55 -17.10 -22.91 1.08
CA LYS A 55 -15.99 -22.51 1.97
C LYS A 55 -14.76 -23.42 1.86
N SER A 56 -14.94 -24.70 1.54
CA SER A 56 -13.86 -25.68 1.37
C SER A 56 -13.69 -25.98 -0.11
N ILE A 57 -12.63 -25.45 -0.69
CA ILE A 57 -12.28 -25.74 -2.08
C ILE A 57 -11.01 -26.57 -2.07
N ASN A 58 -11.17 -27.89 -2.16
CA ASN A 58 -10.03 -28.80 -2.24
C ASN A 58 -9.65 -28.98 -3.71
N GLU A 59 -8.76 -28.11 -4.19
CA GLU A 59 -8.43 -27.97 -5.61
C GLU A 59 -6.93 -28.21 -5.87
N GLN A 60 -6.32 -29.24 -5.27
CA GLN A 60 -4.92 -29.61 -5.56
C GLN A 60 -4.63 -29.79 -7.07
N TRP A 61 -5.66 -30.11 -7.87
CA TRP A 61 -5.54 -30.24 -9.32
C TRP A 61 -5.31 -28.91 -10.04
N THR A 62 -5.67 -27.75 -9.45
CA THR A 62 -5.49 -26.45 -10.11
C THR A 62 -4.03 -26.06 -10.24
N GLU A 63 -3.17 -26.58 -9.36
CA GLU A 63 -1.72 -26.37 -9.42
C GLU A 63 -1.09 -26.98 -10.70
N ALA A 64 -1.76 -27.95 -11.33
CA ALA A 64 -1.32 -28.56 -12.58
C ALA A 64 -1.53 -27.67 -13.82
N TYR A 65 -2.18 -26.51 -13.66
CA TYR A 65 -2.71 -25.71 -14.77
C TYR A 65 -2.29 -24.24 -14.67
N ILE A 66 -1.27 -23.86 -15.45
CA ILE A 66 -0.54 -22.58 -15.35
C ILE A 66 -1.43 -21.33 -15.54
N LYS A 67 -2.47 -21.43 -16.38
CA LYS A 67 -3.40 -20.30 -16.60
C LYS A 67 -4.40 -20.10 -15.45
N ILE A 68 -4.51 -21.03 -14.50
CA ILE A 68 -5.39 -20.84 -13.33
C ILE A 68 -4.69 -19.92 -12.34
N LYS A 69 -5.25 -18.72 -12.12
CA LYS A 69 -4.65 -17.67 -11.27
C LYS A 69 -5.16 -17.69 -9.83
N GLY A 70 -6.19 -18.48 -9.56
CA GLY A 70 -6.67 -18.70 -8.22
C GLY A 70 -8.12 -19.09 -8.17
N THR A 71 -8.52 -19.45 -6.96
CA THR A 71 -9.86 -19.90 -6.64
C THR A 71 -10.42 -19.00 -5.55
N PHE A 72 -11.62 -18.48 -5.78
CA PHE A 72 -12.22 -17.43 -4.99
C PHE A 72 -13.58 -17.88 -4.47
N ASN A 73 -13.80 -17.64 -3.19
CA ASN A 73 -15.10 -17.83 -2.52
C ASN A 73 -15.79 -16.52 -2.13
N GLN A 74 -15.14 -15.38 -2.43
CA GLN A 74 -15.67 -14.04 -2.24
C GLN A 74 -15.52 -13.28 -3.56
N ILE A 75 -16.62 -12.69 -4.02
CA ILE A 75 -16.64 -12.03 -5.32
C ILE A 75 -15.81 -10.74 -5.29
N GLU A 76 -15.69 -10.10 -4.12
CA GLU A 76 -14.87 -8.91 -3.90
C GLU A 76 -13.38 -9.23 -4.07
N ALA A 77 -12.92 -10.38 -3.56
CA ALA A 77 -11.55 -10.83 -3.71
C ALA A 77 -11.22 -11.17 -5.17
N LEU A 78 -12.14 -11.86 -5.86
CA LEU A 78 -12.05 -12.11 -7.30
C LEU A 78 -11.98 -10.80 -8.10
N CYS A 79 -12.90 -9.87 -7.82
CA CYS A 79 -12.94 -8.56 -8.48
C CYS A 79 -11.64 -7.78 -8.25
N LYS A 80 -11.05 -7.86 -7.05
CA LYS A 80 -9.78 -7.21 -6.74
C LYS A 80 -8.64 -7.79 -7.59
N VAL A 81 -8.49 -9.11 -7.64
CA VAL A 81 -7.44 -9.76 -8.43
C VAL A 81 -7.66 -9.55 -9.93
N LEU A 82 -8.90 -9.58 -10.42
CA LEU A 82 -9.21 -9.26 -11.81
C LEU A 82 -8.84 -7.81 -12.14
N LYS A 83 -9.16 -6.85 -11.26
CA LYS A 83 -8.76 -5.45 -11.45
C LYS A 83 -7.25 -5.30 -11.47
N GLU A 84 -6.53 -5.96 -10.56
CA GLU A 84 -5.06 -5.98 -10.54
C GLU A 84 -4.52 -6.58 -11.86
N THR A 85 -5.04 -7.74 -12.29
CA THR A 85 -4.55 -8.43 -13.51
C THR A 85 -4.87 -7.66 -14.79
N VAL A 86 -6.07 -7.08 -14.90
CA VAL A 86 -6.43 -6.19 -16.02
C VAL A 86 -5.57 -4.93 -16.00
N HIS A 87 -5.25 -4.40 -14.82
CA HIS A 87 -4.33 -3.26 -14.68
C HIS A 87 -2.91 -3.60 -15.13
N HIS A 88 -2.43 -4.82 -14.87
CA HIS A 88 -1.16 -5.33 -15.41
C HIS A 88 -1.15 -5.43 -16.95
N LEU A 89 -2.32 -5.69 -17.56
CA LEU A 89 -2.48 -5.91 -19.01
C LEU A 89 -2.90 -4.68 -19.81
N ASN A 90 -3.29 -3.59 -19.13
CA ASN A 90 -3.42 -2.28 -19.76
C ASN A 90 -2.02 -1.79 -20.17
N ASN A 91 -1.69 -2.04 -21.43
CA ASN A 91 -0.47 -1.63 -22.10
C ASN A 91 -0.28 -0.10 -22.04
N ASP A 92 0.96 0.32 -21.82
CA ASP A 92 1.54 1.65 -22.06
C ASP A 92 1.32 2.80 -21.05
N LEU A 93 0.57 2.61 -19.95
CA LEU A 93 0.49 3.65 -18.92
C LEU A 93 1.68 3.56 -17.96
N ILE A 94 2.63 4.50 -18.11
CA ILE A 94 3.67 4.70 -17.11
C ILE A 94 3.00 5.27 -15.85
N PRO A 95 3.16 4.63 -14.67
CA PRO A 95 2.70 5.20 -13.41
C PRO A 95 3.29 6.61 -13.23
N ILE A 96 2.40 7.58 -13.00
CA ILE A 96 2.82 8.93 -12.64
C ILE A 96 2.28 9.28 -11.27
N SER A 97 3.09 10.03 -10.52
CA SER A 97 2.65 10.70 -9.32
C SER A 97 2.62 12.20 -9.61
N ILE A 98 1.63 12.89 -9.06
CA ILE A 98 1.44 14.33 -9.27
C ILE A 98 1.27 14.99 -7.90
N VAL A 99 2.03 16.06 -7.66
CA VAL A 99 1.97 16.84 -6.44
C VAL A 99 1.58 18.28 -6.76
N THR A 100 0.65 18.82 -5.98
CA THR A 100 0.22 20.22 -6.05
C THR A 100 0.77 21.01 -4.86
N GLU A 101 0.80 22.34 -4.93
CA GLU A 101 1.30 23.16 -3.82
C GLU A 101 0.52 22.97 -2.50
N GLY A 102 -0.77 22.63 -2.57
CA GLY A 102 -1.62 22.42 -1.40
C GLY A 102 -1.44 21.07 -0.69
N SER A 103 -0.91 20.05 -1.38
CA SER A 103 -0.88 18.66 -0.89
C SER A 103 0.22 18.34 0.13
N VAL A 104 1.14 19.27 0.41
CA VAL A 104 2.33 19.02 1.25
C VAL A 104 1.98 18.75 2.72
N ASN A 105 0.87 19.29 3.21
CA ASN A 105 0.48 19.19 4.63
C ASN A 105 -0.34 17.94 4.96
N ASN A 106 -0.72 17.14 3.96
CA ASN A 106 -1.57 15.97 4.16
C ASN A 106 -0.91 14.72 3.56
N LEU A 107 -0.32 13.89 4.44
CA LEU A 107 0.26 12.59 4.07
C LEU A 107 -0.71 11.68 3.31
N ASN A 108 -2.02 11.86 3.51
CA ASN A 108 -3.03 11.07 2.81
C ASN A 108 -3.27 11.55 1.37
N GLU A 109 -2.86 12.79 1.03
CA GLU A 109 -2.94 13.36 -0.32
C GLU A 109 -1.62 13.23 -1.09
N LEU A 110 -0.50 13.12 -0.37
CA LEU A 110 0.81 12.84 -0.94
C LEU A 110 0.87 11.41 -1.45
N ASP A 111 1.06 11.24 -2.76
CA ASP A 111 1.09 9.92 -3.40
C ASP A 111 2.16 9.02 -2.74
N PRO A 112 1.75 7.95 -2.04
CA PRO A 112 2.69 7.03 -1.38
C PRO A 112 3.68 6.41 -2.35
N ALA A 113 3.35 6.31 -3.64
CA ALA A 113 4.21 5.73 -4.66
C ALA A 113 5.49 6.56 -4.90
N PHE A 114 5.44 7.88 -4.81
CA PHE A 114 6.63 8.73 -4.94
C PHE A 114 7.61 8.49 -3.79
N MET A 115 7.13 8.66 -2.55
CA MET A 115 7.96 8.48 -1.36
C MET A 115 8.55 7.07 -1.34
N TYR A 116 7.76 6.10 -1.78
CA TYR A 116 8.16 4.72 -1.91
C TYR A 116 9.29 4.53 -2.91
N CYS A 117 9.12 4.97 -4.17
CA CYS A 117 10.13 4.79 -5.21
C CYS A 117 11.43 5.52 -4.88
N GLN A 118 11.33 6.69 -4.24
CA GLN A 118 12.49 7.46 -3.81
C GLN A 118 13.28 6.73 -2.72
N LEU A 119 12.62 6.27 -1.65
CA LEU A 119 13.28 5.50 -0.60
C LEU A 119 13.81 4.17 -1.13
N LEU A 120 13.05 3.47 -1.97
CA LEU A 120 13.50 2.23 -2.59
C LEU A 120 14.79 2.45 -3.39
N LYS A 121 14.83 3.49 -4.23
CA LYS A 121 16.03 3.88 -5.00
C LYS A 121 17.21 4.14 -4.06
N GLU A 122 17.04 5.02 -3.07
CA GLU A 122 18.09 5.37 -2.11
C GLU A 122 18.66 4.12 -1.42
N ASN A 123 17.80 3.18 -1.05
CA ASN A 123 18.20 1.93 -0.43
C ASN A 123 18.94 0.99 -1.36
N ILE A 124 18.38 0.70 -2.53
CA ILE A 124 18.98 -0.19 -3.54
C ILE A 124 20.38 0.29 -3.90
N LEU A 125 20.58 1.60 -4.04
CA LEU A 125 21.89 2.18 -4.36
C LEU A 125 22.95 1.99 -3.26
N THR A 126 22.55 1.73 -2.02
CA THR A 126 23.47 1.45 -0.90
C THR A 126 23.71 -0.04 -0.65
N MET A 127 22.93 -0.93 -1.29
CA MET A 127 23.05 -2.38 -1.10
C MET A 127 24.37 -2.90 -1.66
N GLN A 128 24.88 -3.97 -1.05
CA GLN A 128 25.91 -4.82 -1.62
C GLN A 128 25.25 -6.06 -2.21
N PHE A 129 25.74 -6.49 -3.37
CA PHE A 129 25.17 -7.62 -4.09
C PHE A 129 26.27 -8.63 -4.44
N ASN A 130 26.01 -9.91 -4.19
CA ASN A 130 26.77 -11.03 -4.73
C ASN A 130 26.20 -11.45 -6.09
N TYR A 131 26.65 -10.77 -7.13
CA TYR A 131 26.06 -10.88 -8.47
C TYR A 131 25.81 -12.30 -8.99
N GLU A 132 26.68 -13.26 -8.71
CA GLU A 132 26.44 -14.66 -9.13
C GLU A 132 25.17 -15.22 -8.49
N MET A 133 25.01 -15.01 -7.18
CA MET A 133 23.83 -15.47 -6.45
C MET A 133 22.56 -14.71 -6.86
N GLU A 134 22.61 -13.38 -7.02
CA GLU A 134 21.38 -12.62 -7.28
C GLU A 134 20.89 -12.80 -8.72
N ILE A 135 21.80 -12.95 -9.69
CA ILE A 135 21.44 -13.31 -11.07
C ILE A 135 20.76 -14.68 -11.07
N GLU A 136 21.32 -15.66 -10.34
CA GLU A 136 20.75 -17.00 -10.25
C GLU A 136 19.34 -16.96 -9.63
N GLN A 137 19.18 -16.28 -8.48
CA GLN A 137 17.90 -16.12 -7.80
C GLN A 137 16.86 -15.37 -8.65
N LEU A 138 17.28 -14.35 -9.39
CA LEU A 138 16.39 -13.63 -10.29
C LEU A 138 15.90 -14.58 -11.38
N VAL A 139 16.80 -15.31 -12.06
CA VAL A 139 16.38 -16.23 -13.11
C VAL A 139 15.49 -17.35 -12.56
N GLU A 140 15.80 -17.93 -11.40
CA GLU A 140 14.93 -18.92 -10.75
C GLU A 140 13.55 -18.37 -10.43
N TYR A 141 13.46 -17.11 -9.99
CA TYR A 141 12.20 -16.43 -9.75
C TYR A 141 11.38 -16.21 -11.03
N CYS A 142 12.06 -15.86 -12.12
CA CYS A 142 11.42 -15.49 -13.39
C CYS A 142 11.02 -16.71 -14.22
N ARG A 143 11.83 -17.76 -14.21
CA ARG A 143 11.70 -18.93 -15.11
C ARG A 143 10.31 -19.58 -15.06
N PRO A 144 9.64 -19.78 -13.90
CA PRO A 144 8.28 -20.32 -13.85
C PRO A 144 7.20 -19.34 -14.32
N ARG A 145 7.45 -18.02 -14.19
CA ARG A 145 6.47 -16.96 -14.49
C ARG A 145 6.40 -16.61 -15.97
N TYR A 146 7.44 -16.94 -16.75
CA TYR A 146 7.61 -16.59 -18.16
C TYR A 146 7.78 -17.83 -19.05
N GLN A 147 7.09 -18.94 -18.76
CA GLN A 147 7.10 -20.13 -19.61
C GLN A 147 6.24 -19.93 -20.87
N GLU A 148 6.56 -18.96 -21.73
CA GLU A 148 5.90 -18.82 -23.04
C GLU A 148 6.90 -18.41 -24.13
N THR A 149 7.96 -19.19 -24.36
CA THR A 149 8.58 -19.51 -25.68
C THR A 149 10.03 -19.99 -25.55
N ARG A 150 10.49 -20.80 -26.52
CA ARG A 150 11.91 -21.22 -26.68
C ARG A 150 12.90 -20.03 -26.76
N ARG A 151 12.42 -18.82 -27.07
CA ARG A 151 13.20 -17.57 -27.18
C ARG A 151 13.53 -17.02 -25.79
N GLU A 152 12.56 -17.02 -24.86
CA GLU A 152 12.74 -16.50 -23.49
C GLU A 152 13.67 -17.39 -22.65
N THR A 153 13.65 -18.71 -22.85
CA THR A 153 14.60 -19.63 -22.18
C THR A 153 16.05 -19.36 -22.57
N LYS A 154 16.32 -19.08 -23.85
CA LYS A 154 17.67 -18.73 -24.32
C LYS A 154 18.16 -17.40 -23.74
N THR A 155 17.28 -16.41 -23.61
CA THR A 155 17.63 -15.13 -22.98
C THR A 155 17.96 -15.25 -21.49
N PHE A 156 17.37 -16.21 -20.75
CA PHE A 156 17.74 -16.43 -19.35
C PHE A 156 19.14 -17.01 -19.20
N ASP A 157 19.51 -18.00 -20.01
CA ASP A 157 20.84 -18.61 -19.95
C ASP A 157 21.91 -17.62 -20.45
N GLN A 158 21.60 -16.89 -21.52
CA GLN A 158 22.47 -15.81 -22.02
C GLN A 158 22.65 -14.70 -20.97
N PHE A 159 21.59 -14.30 -20.27
CA PHE A 159 21.69 -13.32 -19.19
C PHE A 159 22.64 -13.79 -18.09
N LYS A 160 22.57 -15.06 -17.68
CA LYS A 160 23.49 -15.62 -16.67
C LYS A 160 24.95 -15.56 -17.09
N GLU A 161 25.25 -15.96 -18.32
CA GLU A 161 26.63 -16.09 -18.81
C GLU A 161 27.24 -14.75 -19.23
N GLU A 162 26.42 -13.85 -19.80
CA GLU A 162 26.89 -12.66 -20.49
C GLU A 162 26.57 -11.35 -19.76
N TYR A 163 25.90 -11.38 -18.59
CA TYR A 163 25.47 -10.14 -17.90
C TYR A 163 26.59 -9.09 -17.80
N ARG A 164 27.79 -9.52 -17.39
CA ARG A 164 28.97 -8.66 -17.20
C ARG A 164 29.71 -8.29 -18.48
N GLN A 165 29.43 -8.98 -19.58
CA GLN A 165 30.07 -8.74 -20.87
C GLN A 165 29.39 -7.60 -21.64
N LYS A 166 28.15 -7.26 -21.27
CA LYS A 166 27.35 -6.18 -21.83
C LYS A 166 27.09 -5.10 -20.80
N SER A 167 26.70 -3.92 -21.28
CA SER A 167 26.39 -2.81 -20.39
C SER A 167 24.96 -2.91 -19.83
N PRO A 168 24.68 -2.41 -18.62
CA PRO A 168 23.31 -2.39 -18.06
C PRO A 168 22.27 -1.71 -18.97
N ILE A 169 22.61 -0.60 -19.61
CA ILE A 169 21.77 0.10 -20.59
C ILE A 169 21.49 -0.79 -21.81
N TRP A 170 22.48 -1.57 -22.25
CA TRP A 170 22.28 -2.53 -23.33
C TRP A 170 21.25 -3.58 -22.94
N TRP A 171 21.35 -4.14 -21.74
CA TRP A 171 20.38 -5.10 -21.20
C TRP A 171 18.99 -4.50 -20.99
N TYR A 172 18.91 -3.21 -20.63
CA TYR A 172 17.64 -2.51 -20.47
C TYR A 172 16.92 -2.24 -21.80
N THR A 173 17.69 -2.03 -22.88
CA THR A 173 17.15 -1.69 -24.22
C THR A 173 17.01 -2.90 -25.13
N GLU A 174 17.59 -4.03 -24.76
CA GLU A 174 17.44 -5.27 -25.50
C GLU A 174 16.04 -5.87 -25.30
N GLU A 175 15.51 -6.54 -26.34
CA GLU A 175 14.18 -7.14 -26.35
C GLU A 175 14.12 -8.44 -25.50
N SER A 176 14.45 -8.36 -24.20
CA SER A 176 14.34 -9.46 -23.23
C SER A 176 13.30 -9.21 -22.13
N PHE A 177 13.27 -10.16 -21.20
CA PHE A 177 12.44 -10.13 -20.01
C PHE A 177 12.77 -8.95 -19.08
N LEU A 178 14.02 -8.45 -19.05
CA LEU A 178 14.45 -7.45 -18.05
C LEU A 178 13.66 -6.16 -18.14
N TYR A 179 13.52 -5.60 -19.35
CA TYR A 179 12.75 -4.38 -19.56
C TYR A 179 11.30 -4.55 -19.12
N LYS A 180 10.66 -5.63 -19.57
CA LYS A 180 9.25 -5.92 -19.26
C LYS A 180 9.04 -6.09 -17.75
N MET A 181 9.94 -6.82 -17.10
CA MET A 181 9.89 -7.11 -15.69
C MET A 181 10.11 -5.88 -14.83
N LEU A 182 11.16 -5.11 -15.09
CA LEU A 182 11.47 -3.91 -14.32
C LEU A 182 10.33 -2.89 -14.41
N ASN A 183 9.88 -2.58 -15.63
CA ASN A 183 8.81 -1.60 -15.82
C ASN A 183 7.46 -2.09 -15.28
N SER A 184 7.20 -3.41 -15.33
CA SER A 184 6.01 -3.97 -14.68
C SER A 184 6.10 -3.86 -13.16
N ALA A 185 7.24 -4.22 -12.57
CA ALA A 185 7.46 -4.20 -11.13
C ALA A 185 7.34 -2.78 -10.56
N LEU A 186 7.93 -1.80 -11.24
CA LEU A 186 7.83 -0.38 -10.90
C LEU A 186 6.40 0.15 -11.04
N ARG A 187 5.66 -0.27 -12.08
CA ARG A 187 4.24 0.06 -12.28
C ARG A 187 3.35 -0.46 -11.17
N THR A 188 3.61 -1.67 -10.69
CA THR A 188 2.73 -2.32 -9.72
C THR A 188 3.26 -2.29 -8.31
N VAL A 189 4.40 -1.60 -8.11
CA VAL A 189 5.08 -1.51 -6.81
C VAL A 189 5.34 -2.92 -6.25
N ASP A 190 5.84 -3.82 -7.13
CA ASP A 190 6.21 -5.19 -6.79
C ASP A 190 7.57 -5.20 -6.11
N ILE A 191 7.54 -5.06 -4.79
CA ILE A 191 8.74 -4.89 -3.96
C ILE A 191 9.66 -6.10 -4.03
N GLU A 192 9.10 -7.30 -4.00
CA GLU A 192 9.88 -8.54 -4.03
C GLU A 192 10.73 -8.57 -5.29
N LEU A 193 10.08 -8.30 -6.44
CA LEU A 193 10.76 -8.28 -7.71
C LEU A 193 11.74 -7.10 -7.83
N LEU A 194 11.38 -5.91 -7.34
CA LEU A 194 12.29 -4.75 -7.34
C LEU A 194 13.55 -4.98 -6.50
N ILE A 195 13.43 -5.63 -5.35
CA ILE A 195 14.58 -6.01 -4.51
C ILE A 195 15.44 -7.06 -5.22
N LYS A 196 14.83 -8.10 -5.82
CA LYS A 196 15.54 -9.12 -6.62
C LYS A 196 16.26 -8.52 -7.84
N MET A 197 15.67 -7.49 -8.45
CA MET A 197 16.27 -6.71 -9.54
C MET A 197 17.20 -5.59 -9.03
N GLY A 198 17.41 -5.47 -7.72
CA GLY A 198 18.15 -4.36 -7.11
C GLY A 198 19.56 -4.19 -7.67
N PHE A 199 20.28 -5.29 -7.92
CA PHE A 199 21.62 -5.24 -8.52
C PHE A 199 21.58 -4.61 -9.92
N PHE A 200 20.59 -4.97 -10.73
CA PHE A 200 20.43 -4.44 -12.09
C PHE A 200 19.97 -2.98 -12.07
N ILE A 201 19.05 -2.62 -11.18
CA ILE A 201 18.60 -1.24 -10.97
C ILE A 201 19.78 -0.34 -10.57
N ARG A 202 20.63 -0.81 -9.65
CA ARG A 202 21.84 -0.09 -9.23
C ARG A 202 22.80 0.09 -10.40
N ASP A 203 23.15 -0.99 -11.10
CA ASP A 203 24.10 -0.95 -12.21
C ASP A 203 23.59 -0.02 -13.33
N LEU A 204 22.29 -0.07 -13.65
CA LEU A 204 21.66 0.82 -14.63
C LEU A 204 21.74 2.28 -14.19
N HIS A 205 21.40 2.59 -12.93
CA HIS A 205 21.49 3.94 -12.39
C HIS A 205 22.94 4.46 -12.37
N GLU A 206 23.90 3.65 -11.94
CA GLU A 206 25.32 4.00 -11.91
C GLU A 206 25.85 4.26 -13.31
N GLN A 207 25.49 3.45 -14.29
CA GLN A 207 25.89 3.68 -15.67
C GLN A 207 25.31 4.99 -16.21
N ILE A 208 24.03 5.28 -15.96
CA ILE A 208 23.41 6.55 -16.34
C ILE A 208 24.19 7.72 -15.70
N LYS A 209 24.52 7.62 -14.41
CA LYS A 209 25.30 8.64 -13.69
C LYS A 209 26.72 8.81 -14.25
N GLN A 210 27.39 7.72 -14.62
CA GLN A 210 28.73 7.75 -15.22
C GLN A 210 28.74 8.37 -16.62
N VAL A 211 27.69 8.13 -17.42
CA VAL A 211 27.54 8.78 -18.73
C VAL A 211 27.24 10.26 -18.53
N HIS A 212 26.28 10.57 -17.64
CA HIS A 212 25.88 11.94 -17.31
C HIS A 212 27.07 12.81 -16.89
N SER A 213 27.94 12.33 -16.01
CA SER A 213 29.09 13.09 -15.50
C SER A 213 30.15 13.40 -16.57
N LYS A 214 30.13 12.70 -17.70
CA LYS A 214 31.03 12.91 -18.84
C LYS A 214 30.42 13.81 -19.93
N LEU A 215 29.16 14.23 -19.79
CA LEU A 215 28.52 15.13 -20.74
C LEU A 215 29.08 16.55 -20.59
N GLY A 216 29.66 17.08 -21.67
CA GLY A 216 29.94 18.51 -21.77
C GLY A 216 28.64 19.29 -22.04
N SER A 217 28.55 20.53 -21.53
CA SER A 217 27.37 21.41 -21.67
C SER A 217 26.86 21.57 -23.11
N ASN A 218 27.74 21.48 -24.11
CA ASN A 218 27.40 21.63 -25.54
C ASN A 218 26.86 20.37 -26.22
N LYS A 219 26.72 19.23 -25.51
CA LYS A 219 26.27 17.95 -26.10
C LYS A 219 24.89 17.49 -25.61
N ILE A 220 24.18 18.32 -24.85
CA ILE A 220 22.87 17.98 -24.30
C ILE A 220 21.79 18.67 -25.15
N PRO A 221 20.83 17.93 -25.72
CA PRO A 221 19.70 18.55 -26.39
C PRO A 221 18.88 19.32 -25.34
N PRO A 222 18.54 20.59 -25.59
CA PRO A 222 17.82 21.41 -24.62
C PRO A 222 16.38 20.93 -24.39
N ILE A 223 15.83 20.20 -25.36
CA ILE A 223 14.47 19.69 -25.34
C ILE A 223 14.48 18.23 -25.81
N VAL A 224 13.75 17.39 -25.09
CA VAL A 224 13.42 16.02 -25.50
C VAL A 224 11.92 15.78 -25.39
N PHE A 225 11.45 14.73 -26.05
CA PHE A 225 10.03 14.46 -26.21
C PHE A 225 9.67 13.05 -25.74
N ARG A 226 8.51 12.92 -25.09
CA ARG A 226 7.92 11.63 -24.75
C ARG A 226 6.45 11.63 -25.13
N GLY A 227 6.07 10.72 -26.01
CA GLY A 227 4.67 10.41 -26.26
C GLY A 227 4.19 9.30 -25.36
N GLN A 228 3.04 9.49 -24.72
CA GLN A 228 2.38 8.43 -23.97
C GLN A 228 0.88 8.71 -23.80
N ARG A 229 0.19 7.76 -23.16
CA ARG A 229 -1.18 7.95 -22.70
C ARG A 229 -1.20 8.20 -21.20
N LEU A 230 -2.25 8.87 -20.74
CA LEU A 230 -2.65 8.90 -19.34
C LEU A 230 -4.11 8.45 -19.23
N SER A 231 -4.47 7.90 -18.07
CA SER A 231 -5.88 7.73 -17.73
C SER A 231 -6.56 9.10 -17.69
N ASN A 232 -7.87 9.16 -17.98
CA ASN A 232 -8.61 10.42 -17.89
C ASN A 232 -8.55 11.03 -16.47
N ASP A 233 -8.46 10.20 -15.44
CA ASP A 233 -8.34 10.64 -14.06
C ASP A 233 -6.98 11.28 -13.79
N ASP A 234 -5.88 10.64 -14.21
CA ASP A 234 -4.53 11.18 -14.03
C ASP A 234 -4.32 12.43 -14.88
N PHE A 235 -4.93 12.48 -16.07
CA PHE A 235 -4.94 13.69 -16.88
C PHE A 235 -5.73 14.83 -16.22
N ALA A 236 -6.87 14.54 -15.59
CA ALA A 236 -7.63 15.54 -14.84
C ALA A 236 -6.84 16.07 -13.63
N LYS A 237 -6.07 15.21 -12.94
CA LYS A 237 -5.13 15.63 -11.90
C LYS A 237 -4.02 16.52 -12.48
N LEU A 238 -3.43 16.11 -13.60
CA LEU A 238 -2.36 16.84 -14.28
C LEU A 238 -2.79 18.27 -14.63
N LYS A 239 -3.99 18.43 -15.18
CA LYS A 239 -4.56 19.75 -15.49
C LYS A 239 -4.70 20.67 -14.29
N LYS A 240 -4.99 20.11 -13.11
CA LYS A 240 -5.14 20.88 -11.86
C LYS A 240 -3.79 21.18 -11.19
N ALA A 241 -2.73 20.51 -11.62
CA ALA A 241 -1.40 20.57 -11.03
C ALA A 241 -0.42 21.44 -11.82
N LYS A 242 -0.91 22.46 -12.55
CA LYS A 242 -0.03 23.46 -13.14
C LYS A 242 0.86 24.07 -12.07
N ASP A 243 2.15 24.25 -12.37
CA ASP A 243 3.19 24.69 -11.44
C ASP A 243 3.48 23.71 -10.28
N GLY A 244 2.85 22.54 -10.29
CA GLY A 244 3.16 21.42 -9.42
C GLY A 244 4.32 20.57 -9.93
N LEU A 245 4.47 19.38 -9.35
CA LEU A 245 5.47 18.39 -9.74
C LEU A 245 4.81 17.16 -10.34
N ILE A 246 5.46 16.59 -11.36
CA ILE A 246 5.15 15.26 -11.90
C ILE A 246 6.38 14.37 -11.74
N PHE A 247 6.11 13.12 -11.39
CA PHE A 247 7.10 12.08 -11.16
C PHE A 247 6.76 10.91 -12.07
N PHE A 248 7.77 10.38 -12.74
CA PHE A 248 7.65 9.10 -13.43
C PHE A 248 8.25 8.05 -12.53
N ASN A 249 7.43 7.08 -12.10
CA ASN A 249 7.89 6.00 -11.22
C ASN A 249 8.66 4.91 -12.01
N ASN A 250 9.34 5.29 -13.10
CA ASN A 250 10.08 4.43 -14.02
C ASN A 250 11.36 5.11 -14.51
N PHE A 251 12.27 4.33 -15.10
CA PHE A 251 13.28 4.89 -15.99
C PHE A 251 12.57 5.46 -17.22
N LEU A 252 12.77 6.74 -17.50
CA LEU A 252 12.03 7.44 -18.54
C LEU A 252 12.90 7.51 -19.80
N SER A 253 12.59 6.70 -20.81
CA SER A 253 13.14 6.88 -22.16
C SER A 253 12.41 8.03 -22.86
N THR A 254 13.17 8.86 -23.57
CA THR A 254 12.69 10.02 -24.32
C THR A 254 13.41 10.11 -25.65
N SER A 255 12.76 10.70 -26.65
CA SER A 255 13.34 10.91 -27.98
C SER A 255 13.80 12.35 -28.14
N THR A 256 14.90 12.55 -28.89
CA THR A 256 15.29 13.88 -29.39
C THR A 256 14.42 14.35 -30.56
N LYS A 257 13.62 13.45 -31.15
CA LYS A 257 12.78 13.71 -32.33
C LYS A 257 11.31 13.82 -31.90
N ARG A 258 10.69 14.96 -32.19
CA ARG A 258 9.31 15.26 -31.80
C ARG A 258 8.31 14.33 -32.50
N GLU A 259 8.55 14.01 -33.77
CA GLU A 259 7.67 13.18 -34.59
C GLU A 259 7.58 11.75 -34.05
N VAL A 260 8.72 11.19 -33.65
CA VAL A 260 8.79 9.84 -33.03
C VAL A 260 7.92 9.80 -31.78
N ALA A 261 8.00 10.81 -30.92
CA ALA A 261 7.18 10.89 -29.73
C ALA A 261 5.68 11.03 -30.07
N ILE A 262 5.30 11.80 -31.09
CA ILE A 262 3.89 11.91 -31.52
C ILE A 262 3.35 10.57 -32.00
N ASP A 263 4.14 9.80 -32.76
CA ASP A 263 3.77 8.47 -33.23
C ASP A 263 3.53 7.53 -32.04
N PHE A 264 4.40 7.56 -31.03
CA PHE A 264 4.21 6.79 -29.79
C PHE A 264 2.93 7.19 -29.04
N ALA A 265 2.62 8.49 -28.92
CA ALA A 265 1.36 8.94 -28.31
C ALA A 265 0.13 8.47 -29.12
N GLY A 266 0.26 8.43 -30.45
CA GLY A 266 -0.81 8.08 -31.39
C GLY A 266 -0.99 6.58 -31.66
N PHE A 267 -0.07 5.72 -31.20
CA PHE A 267 -0.12 4.28 -31.50
C PHE A 267 -1.31 3.57 -30.83
N ASN A 268 -2.39 3.23 -31.53
CA ASN A 268 -3.69 2.76 -30.99
C ASN A 268 -4.57 3.86 -30.34
N LYS A 269 -4.96 4.89 -31.10
CA LYS A 269 -5.76 6.06 -30.64
C LYS A 269 -7.12 5.75 -30.00
N ASN A 270 -7.66 4.53 -30.15
CA ASN A 270 -9.04 4.21 -29.78
C ASN A 270 -9.16 3.50 -28.41
N ILE A 271 -8.15 3.58 -27.54
CA ILE A 271 -8.23 3.00 -26.20
C ILE A 271 -9.17 3.85 -25.32
N PRO A 272 -10.28 3.29 -24.82
CA PRO A 272 -11.25 4.04 -24.05
C PRO A 272 -10.65 4.56 -22.74
N ASN A 273 -11.18 5.67 -22.23
CA ASN A 273 -10.80 6.29 -20.95
C ASN A 273 -9.34 6.75 -20.83
N THR A 274 -8.68 7.00 -21.94
CA THR A 274 -7.30 7.53 -21.97
C THR A 274 -7.21 8.82 -22.77
N THR A 275 -6.23 9.65 -22.41
CA THR A 275 -5.86 10.87 -23.13
C THR A 275 -4.44 10.73 -23.69
N CYS A 276 -4.23 11.07 -24.96
CA CYS A 276 -2.90 11.06 -25.57
C CYS A 276 -2.16 12.35 -25.24
N ILE A 277 -0.91 12.21 -24.80
CA ILE A 277 -0.06 13.31 -24.34
C ILE A 277 1.31 13.25 -25.02
N LEU A 278 1.75 14.40 -25.47
CA LEU A 278 3.13 14.71 -25.82
C LEU A 278 3.74 15.52 -24.68
N PHE A 279 4.67 14.93 -23.95
CA PHE A 279 5.52 15.68 -23.03
C PHE A 279 6.68 16.30 -23.80
N GLN A 280 6.80 17.61 -23.69
CA GLN A 280 7.95 18.37 -24.13
C GLN A 280 8.78 18.72 -22.90
N ILE A 281 9.97 18.14 -22.79
CA ILE A 281 10.79 18.17 -21.58
C ILE A 281 12.00 19.06 -21.82
N GLU A 282 12.07 20.18 -21.11
CA GLU A 282 13.23 21.06 -21.09
C GLU A 282 14.29 20.53 -20.11
N ILE A 283 15.51 20.38 -20.61
CA ILE A 283 16.66 19.91 -19.84
C ILE A 283 17.64 21.08 -19.69
N ASN A 284 17.93 21.46 -18.45
CA ASN A 284 19.01 22.40 -18.16
C ASN A 284 20.26 21.63 -17.70
N SER A 285 21.34 21.75 -18.47
CA SER A 285 22.63 21.07 -18.22
C SER A 285 23.32 21.47 -16.92
N SER A 286 22.90 22.56 -16.27
CA SER A 286 23.47 23.04 -15.01
C SER A 286 22.85 22.38 -13.77
N ILE A 287 21.88 21.47 -13.95
CA ILE A 287 21.15 20.82 -12.88
C ILE A 287 21.79 19.47 -12.57
N SER A 288 22.45 19.35 -11.41
CA SER A 288 23.35 18.23 -11.11
C SER A 288 22.74 17.05 -10.35
N SER A 289 21.42 17.00 -10.11
CA SER A 289 20.86 16.05 -9.14
C SER A 289 20.06 14.88 -9.72
N PHE A 290 19.54 15.00 -10.93
CA PHE A 290 18.85 13.91 -11.63
C PHE A 290 19.66 13.47 -12.86
N PRO A 291 20.38 12.34 -12.78
CA PRO A 291 21.23 11.90 -13.88
C PRO A 291 20.40 11.35 -15.04
N PHE A 292 20.84 11.67 -16.25
CA PHE A 292 20.31 11.15 -17.51
C PHE A 292 21.44 10.86 -18.49
N ALA A 293 21.21 9.95 -19.43
CA ALA A 293 22.21 9.48 -20.38
C ALA A 293 21.63 9.46 -21.80
N PRO A 294 22.31 10.08 -22.79
CA PRO A 294 22.16 9.70 -24.18
C PRO A 294 22.61 8.23 -24.36
N ILE A 295 21.77 7.40 -24.95
CA ILE A 295 22.01 5.93 -24.97
C ILE A 295 22.35 5.36 -26.36
N SER A 296 22.44 6.17 -27.40
CA SER A 296 22.67 5.72 -28.79
C SER A 296 23.84 4.75 -28.96
N ASP A 297 24.96 5.02 -28.28
CA ASP A 297 26.19 4.23 -28.35
C ASP A 297 26.19 3.01 -27.40
N LEU A 298 25.19 2.92 -26.51
CA LEU A 298 25.10 1.92 -25.44
C LEU A 298 23.89 0.99 -25.60
N SER A 299 22.88 1.41 -26.35
CA SER A 299 21.63 0.68 -26.59
C SER A 299 21.89 -0.60 -27.40
N ALA A 300 21.07 -1.61 -27.16
CA ALA A 300 21.02 -2.80 -28.00
C ALA A 300 20.43 -2.50 -29.39
N VAL A 301 19.58 -1.48 -29.49
CA VAL A 301 19.02 -0.99 -30.74
C VAL A 301 19.94 0.11 -31.28
N LYS A 302 20.80 -0.30 -32.23
CA LYS A 302 21.69 0.63 -32.93
C LYS A 302 20.83 1.64 -33.70
N SER A 303 21.14 2.94 -33.58
CA SER A 303 20.43 4.10 -34.16
C SER A 303 19.30 4.72 -33.32
N GLU A 304 19.15 4.37 -32.05
CA GLU A 304 18.24 5.08 -31.14
C GLU A 304 18.83 6.43 -30.69
N ASP A 305 18.21 7.54 -31.12
CA ASP A 305 18.52 8.89 -30.64
C ASP A 305 17.70 9.22 -29.37
N GLU A 306 17.96 8.45 -28.31
CA GLU A 306 17.22 8.51 -27.05
C GLU A 306 18.03 9.08 -25.88
N ILE A 307 17.31 9.73 -24.96
CA ILE A 307 17.79 10.08 -23.63
C ILE A 307 17.03 9.28 -22.58
N LEU A 308 17.77 8.52 -21.78
CA LEU A 308 17.25 7.75 -20.67
C LEU A 308 17.49 8.50 -19.36
N PHE A 309 16.41 8.85 -18.67
CA PHE A 309 16.46 9.39 -17.31
C PHE A 309 16.45 8.26 -16.29
N SER A 310 17.19 8.47 -15.19
CA SER A 310 17.11 7.61 -14.02
C SER A 310 15.67 7.52 -13.48
N MET A 311 15.34 6.41 -12.81
CA MET A 311 14.12 6.31 -12.01
C MET A 311 14.00 7.46 -10.99
N SER A 312 12.75 7.81 -10.66
CA SER A 312 12.37 8.87 -9.73
C SER A 312 12.86 10.27 -10.13
N THR A 313 12.98 10.53 -11.44
CA THR A 313 13.27 11.87 -11.95
C THR A 313 12.03 12.76 -11.82
N VAL A 314 12.25 14.00 -11.36
CA VAL A 314 11.18 14.94 -11.01
C VAL A 314 11.13 16.09 -12.00
N PHE A 315 9.94 16.38 -12.51
CA PHE A 315 9.72 17.48 -13.43
C PHE A 315 8.68 18.46 -12.89
N ARG A 316 8.87 19.75 -13.19
CA ARG A 316 7.90 20.80 -12.92
C ARG A 316 6.93 20.88 -14.07
N ILE A 317 5.63 20.90 -13.76
CA ILE A 317 4.56 20.97 -14.75
C ILE A 317 4.40 22.43 -15.18
N GLY A 318 4.62 22.69 -16.47
CA GLY A 318 4.43 23.99 -17.09
C GLY A 318 3.08 24.13 -17.79
N GLU A 319 3.11 24.73 -18.97
CA GLU A 319 1.92 24.93 -19.79
C GLU A 319 1.33 23.61 -20.31
N ILE A 320 0.00 23.50 -20.30
CA ILE A 320 -0.77 22.38 -20.84
C ILE A 320 -1.71 22.93 -21.91
N LYS A 321 -1.57 22.46 -23.15
CA LYS A 321 -2.39 22.95 -24.28
C LYS A 321 -2.76 21.83 -25.24
N ILE A 322 -3.82 22.05 -26.02
CA ILE A 322 -4.20 21.15 -27.11
C ILE A 322 -3.37 21.53 -28.33
N ILE A 323 -2.75 20.55 -28.99
CA ILE A 323 -2.02 20.77 -30.24
C ILE A 323 -2.71 20.11 -31.43
N GLU A 324 -3.46 19.04 -31.20
CA GLU A 324 -4.37 18.44 -32.17
C GLU A 324 -5.66 17.99 -31.48
N ASN A 325 -6.75 17.75 -32.22
CA ASN A 325 -8.03 17.34 -31.62
C ASN A 325 -7.95 16.09 -30.73
N TRP A 326 -6.90 15.28 -30.88
CA TRP A 326 -6.65 14.05 -30.11
C TRP A 326 -5.38 14.12 -29.24
N LEU A 327 -4.58 15.18 -29.32
CA LEU A 327 -3.25 15.25 -28.69
C LEU A 327 -3.06 16.52 -27.85
N TRP A 328 -2.70 16.32 -26.59
CA TRP A 328 -2.30 17.38 -25.68
C TRP A 328 -0.78 17.49 -25.58
N GLU A 329 -0.27 18.71 -25.56
CA GLU A 329 1.13 19.01 -25.24
C GLU A 329 1.22 19.49 -23.80
N VAL A 330 2.18 18.92 -23.06
CA VAL A 330 2.49 19.29 -21.67
C VAL A 330 3.96 19.65 -21.59
N ASN A 331 4.24 20.90 -21.26
CA ASN A 331 5.61 21.36 -21.04
C ASN A 331 6.07 20.91 -19.65
N LEU A 332 7.24 20.29 -19.59
CA LEU A 332 7.89 19.86 -18.37
C LEU A 332 9.28 20.47 -18.30
N THR A 333 9.72 20.87 -17.11
CA THR A 333 11.10 21.33 -16.88
C THR A 333 11.76 20.42 -15.86
N LEU A 334 12.96 19.91 -16.15
CA LEU A 334 13.72 19.12 -15.20
C LEU A 334 14.01 19.95 -13.93
N THR A 335 13.61 19.44 -12.76
CA THR A 335 13.80 20.15 -11.49
C THR A 335 15.21 19.99 -10.95
N ASN A 336 15.62 20.86 -10.01
CA ASN A 336 16.88 20.76 -9.28
C ASN A 336 16.64 20.61 -7.77
N ASP A 337 17.71 20.32 -7.01
CA ASP A 337 17.62 20.11 -5.55
C ASP A 337 17.12 21.31 -4.74
N ASN A 338 17.19 22.52 -5.33
CA ASN A 338 16.73 23.75 -4.70
C ASN A 338 15.26 24.05 -5.02
N ASP A 339 14.53 23.16 -5.70
CA ASP A 339 13.11 23.33 -5.96
C ASP A 339 12.34 23.36 -4.61
N PRO A 340 11.66 24.47 -4.25
CA PRO A 340 11.09 24.62 -2.91
C PRO A 340 10.03 23.57 -2.58
N LEU A 341 9.28 23.11 -3.57
CA LEU A 341 8.25 22.10 -3.36
C LEU A 341 8.91 20.74 -3.14
N LEU A 342 9.94 20.39 -3.91
CA LEU A 342 10.73 19.18 -3.72
C LEU A 342 11.45 19.14 -2.36
N THR A 343 12.04 20.27 -1.92
CA THR A 343 12.67 20.37 -0.60
C THR A 343 11.66 20.12 0.52
N ARG A 344 10.50 20.79 0.47
CA ARG A 344 9.43 20.59 1.47
C ARG A 344 8.94 19.15 1.52
N LEU A 345 8.76 18.50 0.38
CA LEU A 345 8.38 17.08 0.31
C LEU A 345 9.43 16.19 0.96
N THR A 346 10.70 16.45 0.67
CA THR A 346 11.82 15.66 1.21
C THR A 346 11.95 15.83 2.72
N ASP A 347 11.79 17.05 3.23
CA ASP A 347 11.83 17.33 4.66
C ASP A 347 10.62 16.72 5.38
N HIS A 348 9.43 16.80 4.78
CA HIS A 348 8.24 16.16 5.30
C HIS A 348 8.40 14.63 5.36
N MET A 349 9.01 14.00 4.36
CA MET A 349 9.34 12.56 4.38
C MET A 349 10.27 12.22 5.56
N ARG A 350 11.33 13.01 5.77
CA ARG A 350 12.29 12.80 6.87
C ARG A 350 11.61 12.88 8.24
N VAL A 351 10.79 13.90 8.45
CA VAL A 351 10.07 14.10 9.72
C VAL A 351 9.02 13.01 9.95
N SER A 352 8.26 12.64 8.91
CA SER A 352 7.11 11.72 9.06
C SER A 352 7.47 10.24 9.20
N LEU A 353 8.62 9.81 8.69
CA LEU A 353 9.13 8.44 8.82
C LEU A 353 10.15 8.29 9.95
N GLY A 354 10.65 9.40 10.50
CA GLY A 354 11.57 9.43 11.63
C GLY A 354 13.01 9.02 11.27
N ASP A 355 13.78 8.76 12.33
CA ASP A 355 15.20 8.40 12.24
C ASP A 355 15.39 6.90 11.96
N GLY A 356 16.43 6.58 11.18
CA GLY A 356 16.76 5.22 10.78
C GLY A 356 17.47 5.17 9.42
N ASN A 357 18.06 4.02 9.11
CA ASN A 357 18.56 3.78 7.75
C ASN A 357 17.39 3.77 6.74
N GLY A 358 17.69 3.89 5.45
CA GLY A 358 16.64 3.95 4.43
C GLY A 358 15.71 2.74 4.46
N TRP A 359 16.19 1.55 4.87
CA TRP A 359 15.41 0.32 4.86
C TRP A 359 14.36 0.30 5.95
N ARG A 360 14.70 0.83 7.13
CA ARG A 360 13.75 1.04 8.24
C ARG A 360 12.62 1.96 7.80
N ARG A 361 12.95 3.07 7.12
CA ARG A 361 11.97 4.01 6.55
C ARG A 361 11.10 3.36 5.48
N LEU A 362 11.68 2.52 4.60
CA LEU A 362 10.95 1.78 3.58
C LEU A 362 9.96 0.77 4.20
N GLY A 363 10.37 0.02 5.22
CA GLY A 363 9.49 -0.88 5.96
C GLY A 363 8.34 -0.14 6.66
N GLN A 364 8.61 1.01 7.27
CA GLN A 364 7.59 1.82 7.92
C GLN A 364 6.60 2.41 6.90
N LEU A 365 7.09 2.87 5.75
CA LEU A 365 6.24 3.38 4.69
C LEU A 365 5.33 2.28 4.11
N THR A 366 5.87 1.08 3.87
CA THR A 366 5.08 -0.06 3.38
C THR A 366 4.01 -0.50 4.38
N ILE A 367 4.31 -0.45 5.68
CA ILE A 367 3.30 -0.60 6.74
C ILE A 367 2.20 0.48 6.62
N LYS A 368 2.57 1.76 6.49
CA LYS A 368 1.60 2.87 6.36
C LYS A 368 0.72 2.72 5.11
N MET A 369 1.25 2.13 4.04
CA MET A 369 0.50 1.79 2.82
C MET A 369 -0.39 0.54 2.96
N GLY A 370 -0.39 -0.12 4.12
CA GLY A 370 -1.14 -1.36 4.35
C GLY A 370 -0.57 -2.59 3.64
N LYS A 371 0.67 -2.51 3.16
CA LYS A 371 1.35 -3.58 2.39
C LYS A 371 2.14 -4.50 3.33
N PHE A 372 1.44 -5.16 4.24
CA PHE A 372 2.05 -5.94 5.33
C PHE A 372 2.96 -7.09 4.85
N LYS A 373 2.60 -7.82 3.79
CA LYS A 373 3.46 -8.89 3.24
C LYS A 373 4.81 -8.35 2.75
N GLN A 374 4.81 -7.18 2.13
CA GLN A 374 6.04 -6.58 1.61
C GLN A 374 6.91 -6.04 2.76
N ALA A 375 6.28 -5.46 3.79
CA ALA A 375 6.99 -5.07 5.01
C ALA A 375 7.65 -6.28 5.70
N GLU A 376 6.97 -7.43 5.75
CA GLU A 376 7.52 -8.70 6.26
C GLU A 376 8.80 -9.11 5.53
N GLU A 377 8.79 -9.11 4.19
CA GLU A 377 9.95 -9.44 3.37
C GLU A 377 11.14 -8.50 3.61
N ILE A 378 10.88 -7.18 3.67
CA ILE A 378 11.90 -6.18 3.96
C ILE A 378 12.55 -6.47 5.32
N TYR A 379 11.75 -6.61 6.39
CA TYR A 379 12.30 -6.81 7.72
C TYR A 379 12.99 -8.16 7.91
N ASN A 380 12.49 -9.23 7.28
CA ASN A 380 13.16 -10.53 7.28
C ASN A 380 14.50 -10.49 6.55
N THR A 381 14.59 -9.72 5.45
CA THR A 381 15.84 -9.52 4.72
C THR A 381 16.85 -8.77 5.59
N LEU A 382 16.43 -7.67 6.24
CA LEU A 382 17.29 -6.91 7.14
C LEU A 382 17.79 -7.76 8.31
N LEU A 383 16.92 -8.58 8.89
CA LEU A 383 17.27 -9.45 10.00
C LEU A 383 18.32 -10.51 9.62
N LYS A 384 18.35 -10.96 8.36
CA LYS A 384 19.39 -11.87 7.84
C LYS A 384 20.72 -11.18 7.60
N THR A 385 20.70 -9.90 7.21
CA THR A 385 21.91 -9.15 6.86
C THR A 385 22.58 -8.49 8.06
N ILE A 386 21.84 -8.25 9.13
CA ILE A 386 22.36 -7.51 10.27
C ILE A 386 23.27 -8.36 11.16
N SER A 387 24.33 -7.77 11.68
CA SER A 387 25.22 -8.44 12.64
C SER A 387 24.43 -8.92 13.86
N CYS A 388 24.77 -10.11 14.37
CA CYS A 388 24.23 -10.62 15.62
C CYS A 388 24.54 -9.73 16.82
N ASP A 389 25.59 -8.90 16.73
CA ASP A 389 26.01 -8.01 17.81
C ASP A 389 25.17 -6.72 17.89
N ASP A 390 24.46 -6.35 16.81
CA ASP A 390 23.54 -5.21 16.81
C ASP A 390 22.19 -5.60 17.42
N LYS A 391 22.22 -5.81 18.74
CA LYS A 391 21.05 -6.21 19.51
C LYS A 391 19.91 -5.19 19.43
N ALA A 392 20.24 -3.89 19.33
CA ALA A 392 19.23 -2.84 19.33
C ALA A 392 18.41 -2.84 18.04
N GLU A 393 19.07 -2.91 16.89
CA GLU A 393 18.35 -2.94 15.62
C GLU A 393 17.65 -4.29 15.41
N ARG A 394 18.24 -5.41 15.86
CA ARG A 394 17.54 -6.71 15.86
C ARG A 394 16.24 -6.68 16.66
N ALA A 395 16.27 -6.15 17.89
CA ALA A 395 15.07 -6.00 18.70
C ALA A 395 14.02 -5.15 17.97
N PHE A 396 14.43 -4.01 17.40
CA PHE A 396 13.54 -3.18 16.60
C PHE A 396 12.88 -3.95 15.44
N LEU A 397 13.66 -4.70 14.65
CA LEU A 397 13.15 -5.49 13.52
C LEU A 397 12.14 -6.55 13.98
N HIS A 398 12.42 -7.24 15.09
CA HIS A 398 11.46 -8.17 15.68
C HIS A 398 10.19 -7.47 16.15
N ASN A 399 10.27 -6.29 16.75
CA ASN A 399 9.09 -5.51 17.13
C ASN A 399 8.25 -5.09 15.89
N GLN A 400 8.91 -4.70 14.79
CA GLN A 400 8.21 -4.39 13.54
C GLN A 400 7.55 -5.62 12.91
N LEU A 401 8.24 -6.76 12.86
CA LEU A 401 7.65 -8.02 12.40
C LEU A 401 6.46 -8.43 13.27
N GLY A 402 6.56 -8.25 14.59
CA GLY A 402 5.45 -8.46 15.52
C GLY A 402 4.22 -7.62 15.15
N TYR A 403 4.42 -6.35 14.80
CA TYR A 403 3.37 -5.48 14.32
C TYR A 403 2.80 -5.94 12.97
N VAL A 404 3.65 -6.28 12.02
CA VAL A 404 3.24 -6.76 10.69
C VAL A 404 2.35 -7.99 10.82
N TYR A 405 2.76 -9.00 11.59
CA TYR A 405 1.96 -10.20 11.81
C TYR A 405 0.66 -9.92 12.57
N LYS A 406 0.65 -8.97 13.51
CA LYS A 406 -0.58 -8.52 14.19
C LYS A 406 -1.62 -8.00 13.20
N GLN A 407 -1.19 -7.24 12.19
CA GLN A 407 -2.06 -6.70 11.15
C GLN A 407 -2.52 -7.76 10.14
N GLN A 408 -1.72 -8.81 9.94
CA GLN A 408 -2.08 -9.98 9.16
C GLN A 408 -2.97 -10.98 9.92
N ASP A 409 -3.35 -10.67 11.17
CA ASP A 409 -4.10 -11.54 12.09
C ASP A 409 -3.37 -12.83 12.52
N ASP A 410 -2.06 -12.91 12.29
CA ASP A 410 -1.23 -14.01 12.76
C ASP A 410 -0.71 -13.72 14.18
N LEU A 411 -1.58 -13.97 15.16
CA LEU A 411 -1.31 -13.65 16.57
C LEU A 411 -0.16 -14.48 17.15
N THR A 412 0.05 -15.70 16.65
CA THR A 412 1.13 -16.59 17.12
C THR A 412 2.50 -16.06 16.71
N ARG A 413 2.69 -15.73 15.42
CA ARG A 413 3.95 -15.12 14.97
C ARG A 413 4.12 -13.72 15.56
N ALA A 414 3.05 -12.93 15.67
CA ALA A 414 3.11 -11.62 16.31
C ALA A 414 3.64 -11.71 17.76
N PHE A 415 3.06 -12.61 18.56
CA PHE A 415 3.51 -12.85 19.94
C PHE A 415 4.98 -13.29 20.00
N SER A 416 5.37 -14.26 19.17
CA SER A 416 6.74 -14.77 19.12
C SER A 416 7.75 -13.67 18.82
N HIS A 417 7.47 -12.82 17.82
CA HIS A 417 8.34 -11.71 17.45
C HIS A 417 8.42 -10.62 18.51
N TYR A 418 7.29 -10.22 19.11
CA TYR A 418 7.33 -9.25 20.20
C TYR A 418 8.07 -9.78 21.43
N LYS A 419 7.87 -11.06 21.78
CA LYS A 419 8.58 -11.70 22.88
C LYS A 419 10.09 -11.75 22.61
N HIS A 420 10.49 -12.14 21.40
CA HIS A 420 11.90 -12.18 21.04
C HIS A 420 12.54 -10.77 21.03
N SER A 421 11.81 -9.75 20.58
CA SER A 421 12.24 -8.35 20.72
C SER A 421 12.50 -8.01 22.18
N LEU A 422 11.56 -8.33 23.07
CA LEU A 422 11.69 -8.06 24.51
C LEU A 422 12.90 -8.78 25.13
N GLU A 423 13.10 -10.06 24.81
CA GLU A 423 14.23 -10.87 25.27
C GLU A 423 15.57 -10.27 24.83
N ILE A 424 15.68 -9.87 23.55
CA ILE A 424 16.89 -9.21 23.04
C ILE A 424 17.14 -7.90 23.80
N SER A 425 16.12 -7.04 23.93
CA SER A 425 16.26 -5.76 24.61
C SER A 425 16.71 -5.93 26.07
N GLN A 426 16.07 -6.82 26.83
CA GLN A 426 16.45 -7.13 28.21
C GLN A 426 17.87 -7.67 28.36
N SER A 427 18.49 -8.19 27.31
CA SER A 427 19.87 -8.69 27.35
C SER A 427 20.94 -7.59 27.36
N TYR A 428 20.58 -6.33 27.08
CA TYR A 428 21.53 -5.20 27.05
C TYR A 428 21.01 -3.90 27.67
N MET A 429 19.74 -3.85 28.08
CA MET A 429 19.18 -2.72 28.83
C MET A 429 18.45 -3.19 30.09
N PRO A 430 18.32 -2.32 31.12
CA PRO A 430 17.56 -2.63 32.32
C PRO A 430 16.10 -2.99 32.01
N SER A 431 15.48 -3.83 32.85
CA SER A 431 14.10 -4.28 32.66
C SER A 431 13.05 -3.17 32.80
N ASN A 432 13.43 -2.02 33.33
CA ASN A 432 12.61 -0.81 33.45
C ASN A 432 12.98 0.29 32.45
N ASP A 433 13.74 -0.04 31.40
CA ASP A 433 14.10 0.93 30.37
C ASP A 433 12.82 1.42 29.63
N PRO A 434 12.63 2.74 29.48
CA PRO A 434 11.43 3.32 28.85
C PRO A 434 11.11 2.75 27.46
N ARG A 435 12.15 2.33 26.71
CA ARG A 435 11.97 1.78 25.35
C ARG A 435 11.21 0.44 25.36
N LEU A 436 11.13 -0.24 26.51
CA LEU A 436 10.44 -1.52 26.65
C LEU A 436 8.93 -1.37 26.79
N SER A 437 8.42 -0.22 27.27
CA SER A 437 6.99 -0.02 27.58
C SER A 437 6.09 -0.40 26.38
N SER A 438 6.39 0.16 25.21
CA SER A 438 5.65 -0.16 23.97
C SER A 438 5.66 -1.65 23.60
N THR A 439 6.74 -2.37 23.89
CA THR A 439 6.85 -3.81 23.63
C THR A 439 5.99 -4.60 24.62
N TYR A 440 5.98 -4.23 25.91
CA TYR A 440 5.08 -4.79 26.91
C TYR A 440 3.62 -4.58 26.51
N SER A 441 3.23 -3.35 26.15
CA SER A 441 1.87 -3.03 25.71
C SER A 441 1.46 -3.76 24.42
N ASN A 442 2.39 -3.96 23.48
CA ASN A 442 2.14 -4.78 22.29
C ASN A 442 1.87 -6.25 22.64
N ILE A 443 2.67 -6.85 23.52
CA ILE A 443 2.45 -8.23 23.98
C ILE A 443 1.12 -8.33 24.73
N GLY A 444 0.82 -7.38 25.61
CA GLY A 444 -0.47 -7.29 26.32
C GLY A 444 -1.66 -7.27 25.35
N GLY A 445 -1.55 -6.52 24.26
CA GLY A 445 -2.57 -6.47 23.22
C GLY A 445 -2.77 -7.79 22.47
N ILE A 446 -1.68 -8.51 22.19
CA ILE A 446 -1.79 -9.85 21.58
C ILE A 446 -2.43 -10.84 22.55
N LEU A 447 -1.98 -10.87 23.81
CA LEU A 447 -2.54 -11.74 24.86
C LEU A 447 -4.03 -11.49 25.06
N LYS A 448 -4.45 -10.22 25.07
CA LYS A 448 -5.86 -9.85 25.16
C LYS A 448 -6.67 -10.43 23.98
N ARG A 449 -6.15 -10.33 22.76
CA ARG A 449 -6.82 -10.83 21.54
C ARG A 449 -6.97 -12.35 21.53
N VAL A 450 -6.02 -13.10 22.10
CA VAL A 450 -6.13 -14.56 22.24
C VAL A 450 -6.95 -15.01 23.47
N GLY A 451 -7.41 -14.07 24.30
CA GLY A 451 -8.22 -14.35 25.49
C GLY A 451 -7.42 -14.62 26.77
N GLU A 452 -6.10 -14.47 26.74
CA GLU A 452 -5.21 -14.64 27.90
C GLU A 452 -5.20 -13.37 28.76
N LEU A 453 -6.35 -13.06 29.37
CA LEU A 453 -6.61 -11.78 30.02
C LEU A 453 -5.69 -11.50 31.22
N ASP A 454 -5.39 -12.51 32.05
CA ASP A 454 -4.47 -12.34 33.19
C ASP A 454 -3.03 -12.06 32.73
N GLY A 455 -2.61 -12.68 31.63
CA GLY A 455 -1.34 -12.37 30.99
C GLY A 455 -1.34 -10.94 30.45
N ALA A 456 -2.37 -10.56 29.70
CA ALA A 456 -2.50 -9.21 29.15
C ALA A 456 -2.44 -8.13 30.24
N LEU A 457 -3.17 -8.32 31.34
CA LEU A 457 -3.19 -7.40 32.47
C LEU A 457 -1.78 -7.21 33.04
N LYS A 458 -1.05 -8.29 33.31
CA LYS A 458 0.33 -8.22 33.82
C LYS A 458 1.25 -7.44 32.89
N TYR A 459 1.16 -7.64 31.58
CA TYR A 459 2.00 -6.93 30.61
C TYR A 459 1.66 -5.43 30.55
N TYR A 460 0.37 -5.06 30.55
CA TYR A 460 -0.03 -3.66 30.59
C TYR A 460 0.31 -2.97 31.92
N GLU A 461 0.18 -3.65 33.06
CA GLU A 461 0.63 -3.11 34.35
C GLU A 461 2.15 -2.89 34.40
N HIS A 462 2.93 -3.74 33.72
CA HIS A 462 4.37 -3.53 33.57
C HIS A 462 4.70 -2.32 32.69
N ALA A 463 4.00 -2.14 31.57
CA ALA A 463 4.13 -0.95 30.74
C ALA A 463 3.82 0.33 31.54
N LEU A 464 2.69 0.35 32.24
CA LEU A 464 2.28 1.48 33.09
C LEU A 464 3.32 1.79 34.16
N LYS A 465 3.90 0.76 34.78
CA LYS A 465 4.95 0.93 35.79
C LYS A 465 6.23 1.55 35.21
N ILE A 466 6.59 1.20 33.98
CA ILE A 466 7.73 1.79 33.29
C ILE A 466 7.45 3.27 33.01
N ASP A 467 6.29 3.58 32.42
CA ASP A 467 5.92 4.94 32.02
C ASP A 467 5.79 5.88 33.22
N LEU A 468 5.19 5.41 34.32
CA LEU A 468 5.14 6.15 35.60
C LEU A 468 6.53 6.33 36.25
N GLY A 469 7.49 5.45 35.95
CA GLY A 469 8.84 5.48 36.50
C GLY A 469 9.81 6.39 35.74
N MET A 470 9.38 7.02 34.65
CA MET A 470 10.23 7.90 33.84
C MET A 470 10.53 9.23 34.56
N PRO A 471 11.73 9.82 34.35
CA PRO A 471 12.03 11.16 34.87
C PRO A 471 11.08 12.25 34.32
N GLU A 472 10.70 12.12 33.05
CA GLU A 472 9.73 12.97 32.37
C GLU A 472 8.65 12.06 31.76
N PRO A 473 7.64 11.64 32.54
CA PRO A 473 6.58 10.76 32.05
C PRO A 473 5.76 11.44 30.97
N ASN A 474 5.47 10.71 29.89
CA ASN A 474 4.51 11.16 28.88
C ASN A 474 3.07 10.87 29.38
N PRO A 475 2.27 11.90 29.72
CA PRO A 475 0.95 11.68 30.30
C PRO A 475 -0.01 10.96 29.35
N LEU A 476 0.13 11.18 28.03
CA LEU A 476 -0.73 10.54 27.03
C LEU A 476 -0.42 9.05 26.85
N GLU A 477 0.81 8.61 27.10
CA GLU A 477 1.18 7.19 27.14
C GLU A 477 0.60 6.52 28.39
N ILE A 478 0.73 7.14 29.56
CA ILE A 478 0.10 6.69 30.81
C ILE A 478 -1.42 6.56 30.66
N ALA A 479 -2.07 7.55 30.03
CA ALA A 479 -3.52 7.49 29.76
C ALA A 479 -3.90 6.34 28.81
N THR A 480 -3.00 5.98 27.89
CA THR A 480 -3.19 4.85 26.98
C THR A 480 -3.10 3.53 27.74
N ASP A 481 -2.13 3.40 28.64
CA ASP A 481 -1.97 2.22 29.49
C ASP A 481 -3.15 2.01 30.44
N TYR A 482 -3.62 3.06 31.12
CA TYR A 482 -4.85 2.99 31.91
C TYR A 482 -6.05 2.54 31.08
N ASN A 483 -6.21 3.05 29.86
CA ASN A 483 -7.29 2.61 28.97
C ASN A 483 -7.14 1.13 28.56
N ASN A 484 -5.92 0.65 28.33
CA ASN A 484 -5.65 -0.75 27.99
C ASN A 484 -5.96 -1.68 29.17
N ILE A 485 -5.50 -1.32 30.38
CA ILE A 485 -5.82 -2.04 31.62
C ILE A 485 -7.33 -2.06 31.86
N GLY A 486 -7.99 -0.91 31.74
CA GLY A 486 -9.44 -0.81 31.85
C GLY A 486 -10.18 -1.73 30.88
N SER A 487 -9.66 -1.87 29.66
CA SER A 487 -10.22 -2.77 28.65
C SER A 487 -10.05 -4.24 28.97
N VAL A 488 -8.91 -4.66 29.52
CA VAL A 488 -8.73 -6.04 29.98
C VAL A 488 -9.64 -6.35 31.17
N LEU A 489 -9.77 -5.42 32.12
CA LEU A 489 -10.66 -5.57 33.27
C LEU A 489 -12.13 -5.63 32.87
N ASP A 490 -12.55 -4.89 31.85
CA ASP A 490 -13.91 -4.99 31.29
C ASP A 490 -14.17 -6.39 30.70
N ASP A 491 -13.20 -6.94 29.95
CA ASP A 491 -13.30 -8.29 29.40
C ASP A 491 -13.27 -9.38 30.49
N GLN A 492 -12.62 -9.12 31.63
CA GLN A 492 -12.67 -9.97 32.82
C GLN A 492 -13.98 -9.84 33.62
N GLY A 493 -14.87 -8.90 33.27
CA GLY A 493 -16.09 -8.62 34.03
C GLY A 493 -15.87 -7.79 35.31
N LYS A 494 -14.66 -7.27 35.54
CA LYS A 494 -14.31 -6.41 36.69
C LYS A 494 -14.69 -4.96 36.43
N TYR A 495 -15.98 -4.72 36.19
CA TYR A 495 -16.50 -3.44 35.69
C TYR A 495 -16.17 -2.23 36.58
N SER A 496 -16.20 -2.38 37.90
CA SER A 496 -15.85 -1.28 38.82
C SER A 496 -14.40 -0.83 38.66
N GLU A 497 -13.47 -1.78 38.50
CA GLU A 497 -12.04 -1.50 38.30
C GLU A 497 -11.77 -0.98 36.89
N ALA A 498 -12.45 -1.52 35.88
CA ALA A 498 -12.41 -1.03 34.51
C ALA A 498 -12.83 0.45 34.43
N ARG A 499 -13.96 0.79 35.06
CA ARG A 499 -14.47 2.17 35.14
C ARG A 499 -13.46 3.10 35.80
N LYS A 500 -12.79 2.66 36.88
CA LYS A 500 -11.75 3.46 37.55
C LYS A 500 -10.61 3.77 36.58
N ASN A 501 -10.04 2.76 35.94
CA ASN A 501 -8.93 2.94 35.00
C ASN A 501 -9.32 3.83 33.80
N TYR A 502 -10.53 3.67 33.24
CA TYR A 502 -10.99 4.55 32.17
C TYR A 502 -11.18 6.00 32.63
N LYS A 503 -11.55 6.25 33.88
CA LYS A 503 -11.64 7.62 34.43
C LYS A 503 -10.26 8.26 34.58
N GLU A 504 -9.27 7.54 35.12
CA GLU A 504 -7.87 8.02 35.18
C GLU A 504 -7.36 8.40 33.77
N ALA A 505 -7.62 7.53 32.78
CA ALA A 505 -7.28 7.82 31.39
C ALA A 505 -8.01 9.05 30.82
N LEU A 506 -9.28 9.26 31.20
CA LEU A 506 -10.07 10.41 30.74
C LEU A 506 -9.57 11.71 31.35
N GLU A 507 -9.30 11.73 32.65
CA GLU A 507 -8.81 12.90 33.38
C GLU A 507 -7.49 13.40 32.77
N ILE A 508 -6.52 12.50 32.59
CA ILE A 508 -5.26 12.85 31.92
C ILE A 508 -5.50 13.36 30.50
N LYS A 509 -6.36 12.71 29.71
CA LYS A 509 -6.63 13.16 28.34
C LYS A 509 -7.30 14.52 28.29
N LEU A 510 -8.15 14.88 29.26
CA LEU A 510 -8.78 16.20 29.32
C LEU A 510 -7.78 17.32 29.61
N ASP A 511 -6.73 17.03 30.39
CA ASP A 511 -5.68 18.01 30.71
C ASP A 511 -4.72 18.27 29.54
N TYR A 512 -4.49 17.27 28.68
CA TYR A 512 -3.44 17.31 27.65
C TYR A 512 -3.95 17.33 26.20
N LEU A 513 -5.22 17.02 25.95
CA LEU A 513 -5.79 17.03 24.59
C LEU A 513 -6.79 18.17 24.39
N PRO A 514 -6.91 18.70 23.16
CA PRO A 514 -7.98 19.63 22.82
C PRO A 514 -9.38 19.05 23.12
N PRO A 515 -10.38 19.88 23.47
CA PRO A 515 -11.72 19.42 23.89
C PRO A 515 -12.49 18.50 22.92
N HIS A 516 -12.12 18.49 21.64
CA HIS A 516 -12.77 17.69 20.60
C HIS A 516 -11.82 16.66 19.98
N HIS A 517 -10.76 16.29 20.68
CA HIS A 517 -9.85 15.25 20.22
C HIS A 517 -10.55 13.87 20.18
N PRO A 518 -10.48 13.10 19.07
CA PRO A 518 -11.18 11.82 18.93
C PRO A 518 -10.90 10.80 20.06
N SER A 519 -9.69 10.80 20.62
CA SER A 519 -9.33 9.93 21.76
C SER A 519 -10.19 10.15 23.02
N LEU A 520 -10.77 11.34 23.22
CA LEU A 520 -11.71 11.60 24.31
C LEU A 520 -13.02 10.83 24.09
N ALA A 521 -13.55 10.86 22.86
CA ALA A 521 -14.77 10.13 22.52
C ALA A 521 -14.62 8.62 22.72
N THR A 522 -13.45 8.05 22.39
CA THR A 522 -13.16 6.64 22.65
C THR A 522 -13.23 6.31 24.14
N THR A 523 -12.60 7.13 24.99
CA THR A 523 -12.61 6.90 26.45
C THR A 523 -14.02 7.06 27.02
N TYR A 524 -14.78 8.08 26.61
CA TYR A 524 -16.18 8.24 27.01
C TYR A 524 -17.04 7.04 26.59
N ASN A 525 -16.89 6.53 25.37
CA ASN A 525 -17.62 5.34 24.93
C ASN A 525 -17.28 4.11 25.79
N ASN A 526 -16.00 3.93 26.16
CA ASN A 526 -15.57 2.83 27.03
C ASN A 526 -16.19 2.93 28.44
N ILE A 527 -16.16 4.12 29.05
CA ILE A 527 -16.84 4.37 30.33
C ILE A 527 -18.34 4.09 30.21
N GLY A 528 -18.97 4.59 29.15
CA GLY A 528 -20.40 4.41 28.92
C GLY A 528 -20.79 2.93 28.81
N LEU A 529 -19.99 2.14 28.11
CA LEU A 529 -20.19 0.70 27.98
C LEU A 529 -20.13 -0.02 29.33
N VAL A 530 -19.10 0.27 30.13
CA VAL A 530 -18.93 -0.35 31.45
C VAL A 530 -20.05 0.09 32.41
N CYS A 531 -20.42 1.37 32.43
CA CYS A 531 -21.55 1.86 33.21
C CYS A 531 -22.86 1.15 32.84
N ARG A 532 -23.11 0.91 31.54
CA ARG A 532 -24.26 0.13 31.08
C ARG A 532 -24.24 -1.30 31.60
N LYS A 533 -23.08 -1.99 31.57
CA LYS A 533 -22.92 -3.35 32.14
C LYS A 533 -23.13 -3.37 33.66
N MET A 534 -22.89 -2.26 34.35
CA MET A 534 -23.19 -2.06 35.78
C MET A 534 -24.64 -1.60 36.05
N ASN A 535 -25.51 -1.53 35.04
CA ASN A 535 -26.87 -0.97 35.10
C ASN A 535 -26.97 0.52 35.47
N ASP A 536 -25.87 1.29 35.39
CA ASP A 536 -25.88 2.75 35.51
C ASP A 536 -26.19 3.40 34.16
N SER A 537 -27.48 3.33 33.79
CA SER A 537 -27.97 3.84 32.50
C SER A 537 -27.84 5.35 32.38
N SER A 538 -27.90 6.10 33.49
CA SER A 538 -27.74 7.56 33.52
C SER A 538 -26.34 7.99 33.11
N THR A 539 -25.31 7.45 33.77
CA THR A 539 -23.93 7.78 33.44
C THR A 539 -23.58 7.26 32.06
N ALA A 540 -24.05 6.07 31.70
CA ALA A 540 -23.82 5.51 30.37
C ALA A 540 -24.35 6.41 29.25
N LEU A 541 -25.59 6.90 29.39
CA LEU A 541 -26.20 7.80 28.41
C LEU A 541 -25.40 9.11 28.29
N SER A 542 -25.05 9.72 29.42
CA SER A 542 -24.25 10.96 29.45
C SER A 542 -22.90 10.77 28.75
N CYS A 543 -22.16 9.70 29.06
CA CYS A 543 -20.89 9.43 28.42
C CYS A 543 -21.02 9.21 26.90
N HIS A 544 -22.00 8.44 26.43
CA HIS A 544 -22.18 8.26 24.99
C HIS A 544 -22.63 9.54 24.27
N GLN A 545 -23.39 10.43 24.93
CA GLN A 545 -23.73 11.74 24.38
C GLN A 545 -22.49 12.64 24.23
N GLN A 546 -21.61 12.67 25.23
CA GLN A 546 -20.34 13.39 25.14
C GLN A 546 -19.45 12.83 24.02
N ALA A 547 -19.36 11.50 23.90
CA ALA A 547 -18.64 10.87 22.80
C ALA A 547 -19.22 11.25 21.42
N LEU A 548 -20.55 11.28 21.30
CA LEU A 548 -21.24 11.66 20.06
C LEU A 548 -20.95 13.11 19.67
N GLU A 549 -21.00 14.04 20.62
CA GLU A 549 -20.72 15.46 20.36
C GLU A 549 -19.31 15.65 19.79
N ILE A 550 -18.32 15.00 20.41
CA ILE A 550 -16.92 15.05 19.94
C ILE A 550 -16.78 14.44 18.54
N GLN A 551 -17.41 13.28 18.31
CA GLN A 551 -17.37 12.61 17.01
C GLN A 551 -18.01 13.44 15.90
N GLN A 552 -19.15 14.09 16.17
CA GLN A 552 -19.83 14.97 15.19
C GLN A 552 -19.00 16.19 14.79
N LYS A 553 -18.13 16.67 15.68
CA LYS A 553 -17.22 17.80 15.41
C LYS A 553 -15.91 17.37 14.73
N SER A 554 -15.53 16.10 14.81
CA SER A 554 -14.21 15.61 14.37
C SER A 554 -14.24 14.63 13.19
N LEU A 555 -15.40 14.07 12.86
CA LEU A 555 -15.57 13.05 11.83
C LEU A 555 -16.55 13.51 10.74
N LEU A 556 -16.39 12.93 9.54
CA LEU A 556 -17.41 13.06 8.49
C LEU A 556 -18.73 12.43 8.96
N SER A 557 -19.85 12.96 8.46
CA SER A 557 -21.21 12.54 8.86
C SER A 557 -21.50 11.06 8.63
N ASN A 558 -20.77 10.41 7.73
CA ASN A 558 -20.91 9.00 7.40
C ASN A 558 -19.89 8.07 8.08
N HIS A 559 -19.11 8.58 9.04
CA HIS A 559 -18.06 7.79 9.67
C HIS A 559 -18.63 6.61 10.51
N PRO A 560 -18.14 5.36 10.34
CA PRO A 560 -18.67 4.19 11.03
C PRO A 560 -18.74 4.26 12.56
N SER A 561 -17.87 5.03 13.20
CA SER A 561 -17.89 5.24 14.66
C SER A 561 -19.21 5.81 15.16
N LEU A 562 -19.88 6.66 14.36
CA LEU A 562 -21.17 7.25 14.70
C LEU A 562 -22.26 6.18 14.80
N ILE A 563 -22.20 5.13 13.98
CA ILE A 563 -23.14 3.99 14.01
C ILE A 563 -23.12 3.31 15.37
N VAL A 564 -21.91 3.07 15.89
CA VAL A 564 -21.71 2.39 17.18
C VAL A 564 -22.25 3.26 18.32
N THR A 565 -21.90 4.54 18.36
CA THR A 565 -22.33 5.44 19.43
C THR A 565 -23.85 5.70 19.41
N HIS A 566 -24.46 5.95 18.25
CA HIS A 566 -25.92 6.03 18.13
C HIS A 566 -26.61 4.73 18.56
N GLY A 567 -26.06 3.57 18.16
CA GLY A 567 -26.59 2.27 18.58
C GLY A 567 -26.52 2.05 20.10
N ASN A 568 -25.43 2.46 20.74
CA ASN A 568 -25.29 2.37 22.20
C ASN A 568 -26.30 3.27 22.93
N ILE A 569 -26.50 4.50 22.44
CA ILE A 569 -27.51 5.43 22.97
C ILE A 569 -28.91 4.82 22.81
N ALA A 570 -29.25 4.31 21.61
CA ALA A 570 -30.53 3.67 21.35
C ALA A 570 -30.81 2.48 22.30
N GLY A 571 -29.80 1.63 22.54
CA GLY A 571 -29.91 0.51 23.48
C GLY A 571 -30.14 0.93 24.93
N ILE A 572 -29.56 2.04 25.37
CA ILE A 572 -29.79 2.58 26.72
C ILE A 572 -31.17 3.22 26.81
N LEU A 573 -31.58 3.97 25.79
CA LEU A 573 -32.92 4.56 25.75
C LEU A 573 -34.02 3.48 25.73
N GLU A 574 -33.77 2.37 25.03
CA GLU A 574 -34.63 1.18 25.04
C GLU A 574 -34.76 0.58 26.46
N SER A 575 -33.64 0.41 27.18
CA SER A 575 -33.69 -0.13 28.55
C SER A 575 -34.40 0.82 29.52
N LEU A 576 -34.34 2.13 29.26
CA LEU A 576 -35.09 3.17 29.97
C LEU A 576 -36.55 3.32 29.49
N LYS A 577 -37.02 2.49 28.55
CA LYS A 577 -38.37 2.54 27.94
C LYS A 577 -38.67 3.87 27.22
N ARG A 578 -37.64 4.62 26.82
CA ARG A 578 -37.74 5.86 26.02
C ARG A 578 -37.73 5.51 24.53
N TYR A 579 -38.74 4.76 24.08
CA TYR A 579 -38.75 4.12 22.75
C TYR A 579 -38.71 5.10 21.59
N ASN A 580 -39.36 6.27 21.69
CA ASN A 580 -39.35 7.26 20.61
C ASN A 580 -37.93 7.78 20.32
N GLU A 581 -37.20 8.16 21.38
CA GLU A 581 -35.82 8.65 21.26
C GLU A 581 -34.87 7.52 20.84
N ALA A 582 -35.09 6.29 21.33
CA ALA A 582 -34.32 5.12 20.89
C ALA A 582 -34.48 4.87 19.38
N ILE A 583 -35.71 5.00 18.85
CA ILE A 583 -36.01 4.87 17.42
C ILE A 583 -35.32 5.97 16.61
N GLU A 584 -35.26 7.21 17.10
CA GLU A 584 -34.55 8.30 16.42
C GLU A 584 -33.05 8.01 16.27
N HIS A 585 -32.38 7.63 17.36
CA HIS A 585 -30.96 7.25 17.29
C HIS A 585 -30.72 6.00 16.43
N ALA A 586 -31.61 5.00 16.50
CA ALA A 586 -31.51 3.80 15.67
C ALA A 586 -31.68 4.09 14.18
N LYS A 587 -32.57 5.03 13.79
CA LYS A 587 -32.72 5.49 12.40
C LYS A 587 -31.42 6.12 11.89
N ILE A 588 -30.85 7.05 12.64
CA ILE A 588 -29.59 7.70 12.27
C ILE A 588 -28.46 6.66 12.07
N ALA A 589 -28.35 5.67 12.97
CA ALA A 589 -27.38 4.59 12.82
C ALA A 589 -27.59 3.75 11.55
N VAL A 590 -28.84 3.50 11.15
CA VAL A 590 -29.19 2.79 9.91
C VAL A 590 -28.80 3.60 8.67
N ASP A 591 -29.10 4.91 8.66
CA ASP A 591 -28.82 5.79 7.54
C ASP A 591 -27.31 5.92 7.31
N ILE A 592 -26.55 6.13 8.38
CA ILE A 592 -25.08 6.16 8.34
C ILE A 592 -24.52 4.81 7.87
N ALA A 593 -25.04 3.67 8.38
CA ALA A 593 -24.58 2.36 7.95
C ALA A 593 -24.85 2.09 6.46
N LYS A 594 -25.99 2.57 5.94
CA LYS A 594 -26.33 2.47 4.53
C LYS A 594 -25.39 3.28 3.65
N GLU A 595 -25.07 4.50 4.06
CA GLU A 595 -24.16 5.37 3.33
C GLU A 595 -22.72 4.86 3.37
N ALA A 596 -22.26 4.41 4.54
CA ALA A 596 -20.88 3.97 4.75
C ALA A 596 -20.56 2.63 4.08
N PHE A 597 -21.52 1.69 4.05
CA PHE A 597 -21.25 0.30 3.65
C PHE A 597 -22.14 -0.23 2.52
N GLY A 598 -23.20 0.50 2.15
CA GLY A 598 -24.21 0.00 1.22
C GLY A 598 -25.25 -0.91 1.88
N SER A 599 -26.30 -1.23 1.11
CA SER A 599 -27.48 -1.93 1.64
C SER A 599 -27.27 -3.44 1.84
N ASP A 600 -26.23 -4.02 1.24
CA ASP A 600 -25.96 -5.47 1.32
C ASP A 600 -25.02 -5.82 2.49
N HIS A 601 -24.45 -4.82 3.16
CA HIS A 601 -23.49 -5.04 4.25
C HIS A 601 -24.18 -5.52 5.53
N ALA A 602 -23.54 -6.48 6.21
CA ALA A 602 -24.07 -7.10 7.44
C ALA A 602 -24.37 -6.08 8.55
N GLU A 603 -23.55 -5.04 8.68
CA GLU A 603 -23.78 -3.98 9.70
C GLU A 603 -25.05 -3.18 9.40
N TYR A 604 -25.34 -2.85 8.14
CA TYR A 604 -26.59 -2.17 7.77
C TYR A 604 -27.80 -3.05 8.11
N GLN A 605 -27.76 -4.33 7.74
CA GLN A 605 -28.85 -5.27 8.02
C GLN A 605 -29.09 -5.42 9.52
N LYS A 606 -28.02 -5.56 10.31
CA LYS A 606 -28.10 -5.64 11.77
C LYS A 606 -28.76 -4.41 12.39
N ARG A 607 -28.41 -3.20 11.93
CA ARG A 607 -29.00 -1.95 12.45
C ARG A 607 -30.46 -1.82 12.03
N LYS A 608 -30.79 -2.22 10.80
CA LYS A 608 -32.17 -2.22 10.28
C LYS A 608 -33.07 -3.17 11.09
N GLU A 609 -32.62 -4.40 11.32
CA GLU A 609 -33.34 -5.37 12.16
C GLU A 609 -33.56 -4.85 13.59
N TYR A 610 -32.54 -4.19 14.15
CA TYR A 610 -32.66 -3.59 15.48
C TYR A 610 -33.71 -2.47 15.52
N LEU A 611 -33.73 -1.60 14.51
CA LEU A 611 -34.74 -0.55 14.36
C LEU A 611 -36.15 -1.14 14.22
N GLU A 612 -36.34 -2.19 13.41
CA GLU A 612 -37.63 -2.86 13.26
C GLU A 612 -38.12 -3.50 14.57
N LYS A 613 -37.21 -4.09 15.35
CA LYS A 613 -37.53 -4.63 16.68
C LYS A 613 -37.96 -3.53 17.65
N LEU A 614 -37.28 -2.39 17.65
CA LEU A 614 -37.63 -1.24 18.49
C LEU A 614 -39.02 -0.68 18.12
N GLN A 615 -39.33 -0.57 16.82
CA GLN A 615 -40.61 -0.07 16.36
C GLN A 615 -41.80 -0.94 16.79
N LYS A 616 -41.59 -2.25 16.98
CA LYS A 616 -42.63 -3.16 17.51
C LYS A 616 -42.85 -3.03 19.02
N LYS A 617 -41.93 -2.39 19.75
CA LYS A 617 -42.04 -2.15 21.20
C LYS A 617 -42.72 -0.82 21.54
N ARG A 618 -42.89 0.06 20.55
CA ARG A 618 -43.69 1.27 20.60
C ARG A 618 -45.17 0.91 20.47
#